data_AF-A0A2I2KKP9-F1
#
_entry.id   AF-A0A2I2KKP9-F1
#
_cell.length_a   1.000
_cell.length_b   1.000
_cell.length_c   1.000
_cell.angle_alpha   90.00
_cell.angle_beta   90.00
_cell.angle_gamma   90.00
#
_symmetry.space_group_name_H-M   'P 1'
#
loop_
_entity.id
_entity.type
_entity.pdbx_description
1 polymer ?
#
loop_
_entity_poly.entity_id
_entity_poly.type
_entity_poly.pdbx_seq_one_letter_code
_entity_poly.pdbx_strand_id
1 'polypeptide(L)'
;MPFGHVLAAAAVTGRSPAAVADRLRRLGFDVRATGADGEEAACPPSVERVDLVDLVLLGRHIDGRPPWLGGGGRLPAAHLRHAACVLGCDVNEVRDRYARLGFVVPAHLREMSPDERAVVTVAFYRTDTTGLGDAPISVATVLGVAEFGNRRPDEVADVFAELDLPVDGDLLDQVQRRLDSPSSGPSTASGLNARDALLLSAWLDGCGPWLGNGPVGLAHVIGAAGYLRWSPGRVVERLAMLGCEVPALTEAARTAFIDGVDCAIVDILRDGPDGPLVDRPFSRAEILVASWTYRWTPRWIVDRLAELGFAVPDRDTFDR
;
A
#
# COMPACT_ATOMS: atom_id res chain seq x y z
N MET A 1 -15.12 16.05 -7.31
CA MET A 1 -14.01 15.62 -8.17
C MET A 1 -12.72 16.17 -7.60
N PRO A 2 -11.66 15.34 -7.46
CA PRO A 2 -10.38 15.80 -6.94
C PRO A 2 -9.69 16.72 -7.96
N PHE A 3 -8.91 17.68 -7.47
CA PHE A 3 -8.18 18.63 -8.29
C PHE A 3 -7.25 17.95 -9.32
N GLY A 4 -6.55 16.89 -8.93
CA GLY A 4 -5.71 16.13 -9.85
C GLY A 4 -6.47 15.49 -11.01
N HIS A 5 -7.76 15.16 -10.85
CA HIS A 5 -8.59 14.68 -11.95
C HIS A 5 -8.83 15.76 -13.02
N VAL A 6 -9.01 17.01 -12.61
CA VAL A 6 -9.17 18.13 -13.54
C VAL A 6 -7.89 18.35 -14.34
N LEU A 7 -6.74 18.31 -13.67
CA LEU A 7 -5.44 18.44 -14.31
C LEU A 7 -5.14 17.27 -15.25
N ALA A 8 -5.46 16.04 -14.84
CA ALA A 8 -5.30 14.86 -15.69
C ALA A 8 -6.19 14.92 -16.94
N ALA A 9 -7.46 15.30 -16.78
CA ALA A 9 -8.36 15.51 -17.90
C ALA A 9 -7.90 16.66 -18.82
N ALA A 10 -7.30 17.72 -18.28
CA ALA A 10 -6.70 18.79 -19.07
C ALA A 10 -5.54 18.28 -19.92
N ALA A 11 -4.63 17.49 -19.34
CA ALA A 11 -3.51 16.87 -20.06
C ALA A 11 -3.98 15.97 -21.21
N VAL A 12 -4.95 15.08 -20.94
CA VAL A 12 -5.47 14.13 -21.92
C VAL A 12 -6.26 14.81 -23.04
N THR A 13 -7.04 15.84 -22.72
CA THR A 13 -7.92 16.52 -23.70
C THR A 13 -7.25 17.70 -24.41
N GLY A 14 -6.05 18.11 -23.98
CA GLY A 14 -5.36 19.30 -24.48
C GLY A 14 -6.07 20.62 -24.16
N ARG A 15 -7.03 20.61 -23.23
CA ARG A 15 -7.78 21.80 -22.80
C ARG A 15 -7.12 22.42 -21.58
N SER A 16 -7.38 23.70 -21.32
CA SER A 16 -6.93 24.31 -20.07
C SER A 16 -7.69 23.71 -18.86
N PRO A 17 -7.04 23.58 -17.69
CA PRO A 17 -7.69 23.13 -16.45
C PRO A 17 -8.97 23.93 -16.12
N ALA A 18 -8.96 25.25 -16.33
CA ALA A 18 -10.14 26.09 -16.14
C ALA A 18 -11.32 25.68 -17.05
N ALA A 19 -11.06 25.43 -18.34
CA ALA A 19 -12.09 25.01 -19.28
C ALA A 19 -12.66 23.62 -18.95
N VAL A 20 -11.82 22.71 -18.44
CA VAL A 20 -12.26 21.38 -17.96
C VAL A 20 -13.10 21.53 -16.69
N ALA A 21 -12.64 22.30 -15.71
CA ALA A 21 -13.38 22.56 -14.47
C ALA A 21 -14.75 23.18 -14.76
N ASP A 22 -14.82 24.18 -15.62
CA ASP A 22 -16.08 24.82 -16.02
C ASP A 22 -17.01 23.85 -16.76
N ARG A 23 -16.45 22.97 -17.59
CA ARG A 23 -17.25 21.93 -18.25
C ARG A 23 -17.83 20.95 -17.24
N LEU A 24 -17.04 20.52 -16.26
CA LEU A 24 -17.49 19.62 -15.19
C LEU A 24 -18.57 20.28 -14.32
N ARG A 25 -18.40 21.55 -13.94
CA ARG A 25 -19.44 22.32 -13.22
C ARG A 25 -20.74 22.43 -14.00
N ARG A 26 -20.67 22.73 -15.31
CA ARG A 26 -21.86 22.74 -16.20
C ARG A 26 -22.54 21.38 -16.31
N LEU A 27 -21.82 20.28 -16.09
CA LEU A 27 -22.36 18.93 -16.06
C LEU A 27 -22.89 18.53 -14.67
N GLY A 28 -22.87 19.43 -13.69
CA GLY A 28 -23.35 19.18 -12.32
C GLY A 28 -22.32 18.52 -11.41
N PHE A 29 -21.05 18.38 -11.84
CA PHE A 29 -19.99 17.88 -10.97
C PHE A 29 -19.42 18.98 -10.10
N ASP A 30 -19.28 18.68 -8.81
CA ASP A 30 -18.59 19.53 -7.87
C ASP A 30 -17.06 19.38 -8.04
N VAL A 31 -16.40 20.47 -8.39
CA VAL A 31 -14.94 20.54 -8.57
C VAL A 31 -14.37 21.17 -7.32
N ARG A 32 -13.97 20.33 -6.36
CA ARG A 32 -13.34 20.76 -5.11
C ARG A 32 -11.82 20.70 -5.26
N ALA A 33 -11.15 21.85 -5.09
CA ALA A 33 -9.78 21.84 -4.61
C ALA A 33 -9.87 22.05 -3.09
N THR A 34 -10.04 20.95 -2.35
CA THR A 34 -10.03 21.01 -0.88
C THR A 34 -8.63 21.38 -0.42
N GLY A 35 -8.40 22.60 0.07
CA GLY A 35 -7.23 22.93 0.90
C GLY A 35 -7.09 21.98 2.09
N ALA A 36 -5.88 21.75 2.60
CA ALA A 36 -5.65 21.08 3.88
C ALA A 36 -6.43 21.73 5.05
N ASP A 37 -6.82 23.00 4.89
CA ASP A 37 -7.46 23.83 5.91
C ASP A 37 -8.98 24.02 5.71
N GLY A 38 -9.61 23.26 4.80
CA GLY A 38 -11.05 23.40 4.52
C GLY A 38 -11.44 24.67 3.76
N GLU A 39 -10.47 25.50 3.37
CA GLU A 39 -10.72 26.65 2.50
C GLU A 39 -10.97 26.21 1.05
N GLU A 40 -12.00 26.82 0.45
CA GLU A 40 -12.38 26.67 -0.96
C GLU A 40 -11.30 27.30 -1.86
N ALA A 41 -10.23 26.55 -2.14
CA ALA A 41 -9.29 26.98 -3.15
C ALA A 41 -9.92 26.74 -4.54
N ALA A 42 -10.29 27.81 -5.24
CA ALA A 42 -10.50 27.74 -6.68
C ALA A 42 -9.26 27.11 -7.33
N CYS A 43 -9.45 26.36 -8.43
CA CYS A 43 -8.35 25.92 -9.30
C CYS A 43 -7.39 27.11 -9.50
N PRO A 44 -6.12 27.06 -9.03
CA PRO A 44 -5.24 28.21 -9.11
C PRO A 44 -5.20 28.67 -10.57
N PRO A 45 -5.51 29.94 -10.86
CA PRO A 45 -5.64 30.44 -12.23
C PRO A 45 -4.33 30.36 -13.03
N SER A 46 -3.22 30.02 -12.37
CA SER A 46 -1.87 29.99 -12.92
C SER A 46 -1.51 28.70 -13.66
N VAL A 47 -2.31 27.62 -13.59
CA VAL A 47 -1.98 26.36 -14.28
C VAL A 47 -2.47 26.40 -15.72
N GLU A 48 -1.63 26.88 -16.64
CA GLU A 48 -2.02 27.03 -18.05
C GLU A 48 -1.89 25.74 -18.86
N ARG A 49 -0.86 24.92 -18.59
CA ARG A 49 -0.56 23.69 -19.35
C ARG A 49 -0.10 22.56 -18.43
N VAL A 50 -0.57 21.36 -18.74
CA VAL A 50 -0.21 20.10 -18.08
C VAL A 50 0.30 19.17 -19.17
N ASP A 51 1.52 18.66 -19.02
CA ASP A 51 2.14 17.73 -19.98
C ASP A 51 1.93 16.26 -19.57
N LEU A 52 2.53 15.31 -20.32
CA LEU A 52 2.42 13.89 -20.01
C LEU A 52 3.24 13.47 -18.78
N VAL A 53 4.31 14.19 -18.43
CA VAL A 53 5.08 13.94 -17.21
C VAL A 53 4.26 14.37 -15.99
N ASP A 54 3.59 15.52 -16.10
CA ASP A 54 2.65 15.98 -15.08
C ASP A 54 1.50 14.98 -14.90
N LEU A 55 0.99 14.38 -15.99
CA LEU A 55 -0.04 13.34 -15.90
C LEU A 55 0.42 12.16 -15.03
N VAL A 56 1.67 11.72 -15.18
CA VAL A 56 2.27 10.66 -14.35
C VAL A 56 2.29 11.07 -12.88
N LEU A 57 2.77 12.28 -12.58
CA LEU A 57 2.84 12.85 -11.23
C LEU A 57 1.45 13.02 -10.56
N LEU A 58 0.39 13.17 -11.34
CA LEU A 58 -0.97 13.34 -10.79
C LEU A 58 -1.60 12.04 -10.27
N GLY A 59 -1.07 10.88 -10.64
CA GLY A 59 -1.51 9.59 -10.08
C GLY A 59 -0.95 9.39 -8.68
N ARG A 60 -1.77 8.89 -7.74
CA ARG A 60 -1.31 8.62 -6.35
C ARG A 60 -0.16 7.62 -6.28
N HIS A 61 -0.10 6.69 -7.24
CA HIS A 61 0.97 5.70 -7.40
C HIS A 61 2.03 6.11 -8.44
N ILE A 62 1.99 7.36 -8.91
CA ILE A 62 2.95 7.91 -9.88
C ILE A 62 3.02 7.07 -11.18
N ASP A 63 1.84 6.65 -11.65
CA ASP A 63 1.66 5.75 -12.80
C ASP A 63 0.82 6.39 -13.93
N GLY A 64 0.40 7.64 -13.74
CA GLY A 64 -0.48 8.34 -14.67
C GLY A 64 -1.90 7.80 -14.74
N ARG A 65 -2.35 7.07 -13.71
CA ARG A 65 -3.68 6.47 -13.64
C ARG A 65 -4.43 6.93 -12.39
N PRO A 66 -5.78 6.85 -12.40
CA PRO A 66 -6.53 7.01 -11.16
C PRO A 66 -6.12 5.93 -10.15
N PRO A 67 -6.17 6.21 -8.84
CA PRO A 67 -6.75 7.40 -8.23
C PRO A 67 -5.82 8.64 -8.31
N TRP A 68 -6.43 9.80 -8.61
CA TRP A 68 -5.72 11.08 -8.78
C TRP A 68 -5.47 11.79 -7.45
N LEU A 69 -4.40 12.59 -7.36
CA LEU A 69 -4.12 13.44 -6.21
C LEU A 69 -5.28 14.39 -5.90
N GLY A 70 -5.62 14.51 -4.62
CA GLY A 70 -6.55 15.52 -4.11
C GLY A 70 -5.95 16.93 -4.20
N GLY A 71 -6.80 17.96 -4.24
CA GLY A 71 -6.29 19.34 -4.09
C GLY A 71 -5.77 19.57 -2.68
N GLY A 72 -4.87 20.54 -2.51
CA GLY A 72 -4.65 21.28 -1.25
C GLY A 72 -3.94 20.59 -0.08
N GLY A 73 -3.72 19.27 -0.12
CA GLY A 73 -2.86 18.59 0.83
C GLY A 73 -1.37 18.90 0.61
N ARG A 74 -0.60 19.03 1.70
CA ARG A 74 0.87 19.05 1.62
C ARG A 74 1.36 17.68 1.17
N LEU A 75 2.07 17.63 0.05
CA LEU A 75 2.67 16.39 -0.43
C LEU A 75 3.86 16.00 0.48
N PRO A 76 3.91 14.75 0.98
CA PRO A 76 5.01 14.29 1.81
C PRO A 76 6.34 14.23 1.06
N ALA A 77 7.46 14.39 1.78
CA ALA A 77 8.79 14.28 1.19
C ALA A 77 9.05 12.89 0.58
N ALA A 78 8.49 11.83 1.16
CA ALA A 78 8.51 10.48 0.60
C ALA A 78 7.92 10.43 -0.82
N HIS A 79 6.81 11.14 -1.07
CA HIS A 79 6.15 11.19 -2.37
C HIS A 79 7.01 11.87 -3.43
N LEU A 80 7.64 13.01 -3.08
CA LEU A 80 8.54 13.72 -3.99
C LEU A 80 9.80 12.90 -4.33
N ARG A 81 10.37 12.20 -3.34
CA ARG A 81 11.53 11.32 -3.56
C ARG A 81 11.16 10.10 -4.41
N HIS A 82 10.01 9.47 -4.15
CA HIS A 82 9.52 8.38 -4.99
C HIS A 82 9.32 8.84 -6.45
N ALA A 83 8.70 10.01 -6.65
CA ALA A 83 8.50 10.60 -7.97
C ALA A 83 9.83 10.83 -8.70
N ALA A 84 10.84 11.35 -7.99
CA ALA A 84 12.18 11.58 -8.52
C ALA A 84 12.86 10.27 -8.95
N CYS A 85 12.63 9.18 -8.23
CA CYS A 85 13.08 7.84 -8.65
C CYS A 85 12.35 7.35 -9.90
N VAL A 86 11.03 7.48 -9.96
CA VAL A 86 10.21 7.04 -11.12
C VAL A 86 10.57 7.81 -12.39
N LEU A 87 10.77 9.12 -12.29
CA LEU A 87 11.10 9.98 -13.43
C LEU A 87 12.60 10.00 -13.76
N GLY A 88 13.46 9.52 -12.86
CA GLY A 88 14.91 9.54 -13.04
C GLY A 88 15.50 10.95 -13.08
N CYS A 89 14.89 11.92 -12.40
CA CYS A 89 15.30 13.33 -12.36
C CYS A 89 15.50 13.85 -10.93
N ASP A 90 16.07 15.05 -10.78
CA ASP A 90 16.34 15.69 -9.49
C ASP A 90 15.05 15.92 -8.67
N VAL A 91 15.11 15.73 -7.36
CA VAL A 91 13.95 15.89 -6.47
C VAL A 91 13.38 17.30 -6.47
N ASN A 92 14.22 18.33 -6.71
CA ASN A 92 13.79 19.71 -6.80
C ASN A 92 13.10 20.00 -8.15
N GLU A 93 13.42 19.27 -9.22
CA GLU A 93 12.66 19.36 -10.47
C GLU A 93 11.22 18.86 -10.26
N VAL A 94 11.06 17.73 -9.57
CA VAL A 94 9.74 17.21 -9.20
C VAL A 94 9.00 18.19 -8.29
N ARG A 95 9.67 18.74 -7.27
CA ARG A 95 9.12 19.77 -6.39
C ARG A 95 8.57 20.96 -7.19
N ASP A 96 9.35 21.48 -8.12
CA ASP A 96 9.00 22.65 -8.92
C ASP A 96 7.81 22.35 -9.85
N ARG A 97 7.73 21.13 -10.39
CA ARG A 97 6.55 20.67 -11.14
C ARG A 97 5.30 20.64 -10.27
N TYR A 98 5.35 20.03 -9.08
CA TYR A 98 4.21 20.00 -8.18
C TYR A 98 3.78 21.41 -7.72
N ALA A 99 4.74 22.28 -7.39
CA ALA A 99 4.46 23.67 -7.05
C ALA A 99 3.77 24.41 -8.21
N ARG A 100 4.25 24.23 -9.45
CA ARG A 100 3.61 24.80 -10.66
C ARG A 100 2.20 24.27 -10.86
N LEU A 101 1.95 23.00 -10.55
CA LEU A 101 0.61 22.38 -10.62
C LEU A 101 -0.31 22.83 -9.49
N GLY A 102 0.18 23.57 -8.48
CA GLY A 102 -0.60 24.11 -7.38
C GLY A 102 -0.66 23.23 -6.14
N PHE A 103 0.24 22.24 -6.00
CA PHE A 103 0.37 21.45 -4.78
C PHE A 103 1.28 22.12 -3.77
N VAL A 104 0.98 21.94 -2.49
CA VAL A 104 1.84 22.40 -1.39
C VAL A 104 2.97 21.38 -1.21
N VAL A 105 4.21 21.83 -1.36
CA VAL A 105 5.41 20.98 -1.31
C VAL A 105 6.38 21.48 -0.24
N PRO A 106 7.25 20.61 0.30
CA PRO A 106 8.36 21.02 1.15
C PRO A 106 9.29 22.02 0.43
N ALA A 107 9.85 22.98 1.16
CA ALA A 107 10.59 24.10 0.58
C ALA A 107 11.83 23.64 -0.20
N HIS A 108 12.65 22.74 0.35
CA HIS A 108 13.83 22.18 -0.31
C HIS A 108 14.05 20.74 0.18
N LEU A 109 14.41 19.85 -0.75
CA LEU A 109 14.88 18.50 -0.44
C LEU A 109 16.30 18.31 -0.97
N ARG A 110 17.18 17.72 -0.15
CA ARG A 110 18.51 17.27 -0.59
C ARG A 110 18.34 16.26 -1.73
N GLU A 111 19.19 16.36 -2.74
CA GLU A 111 19.22 15.38 -3.82
C GLU A 111 19.76 14.03 -3.32
N MET A 112 19.18 12.94 -3.83
CA MET A 112 19.54 11.57 -3.47
C MET A 112 20.71 11.07 -4.31
N SER A 113 21.67 10.44 -3.66
CA SER A 113 22.70 9.63 -4.31
C SER A 113 22.08 8.43 -5.05
N PRO A 114 22.81 7.81 -6.00
CA PRO A 114 22.34 6.59 -6.67
C PRO A 114 22.00 5.44 -5.71
N ASP A 115 22.69 5.38 -4.58
CA ASP A 115 22.50 4.35 -3.56
C ASP A 115 21.18 4.54 -2.80
N GLU A 116 20.94 5.77 -2.32
CA GLU A 116 19.68 6.18 -1.68
C GLU A 116 18.48 6.01 -2.63
N ARG A 117 18.67 6.31 -3.93
CA ARG A 117 17.64 6.09 -4.95
C ARG A 117 17.25 4.62 -5.07
N ALA A 118 18.20 3.70 -4.98
CA ALA A 118 17.91 2.27 -5.01
C ALA A 118 17.04 1.85 -3.81
N VAL A 119 17.38 2.32 -2.61
CA VAL A 119 16.60 2.09 -1.37
C VAL A 119 15.18 2.64 -1.52
N VAL A 120 15.02 3.90 -1.92
CA VAL A 120 13.72 4.57 -2.10
C VAL A 120 12.87 3.90 -3.20
N THR A 121 13.51 3.43 -4.27
CA THR A 121 12.81 2.73 -5.37
C THR A 121 12.16 1.45 -4.87
N VAL A 122 12.88 0.65 -4.08
CA VAL A 122 12.37 -0.60 -3.51
C VAL A 122 11.33 -0.32 -2.42
N ALA A 123 11.58 0.68 -1.57
CA ALA A 123 10.70 1.04 -0.45
C ALA A 123 9.31 1.46 -0.91
N PHE A 124 9.24 2.24 -1.98
CA PHE A 124 7.99 2.84 -2.44
C PHE A 124 7.48 2.24 -3.75
N TYR A 125 8.03 1.10 -4.19
CA TYR A 125 7.51 0.38 -5.35
C TYR A 125 6.03 0.08 -5.17
N ARG A 126 5.19 0.65 -6.06
CA ARG A 126 3.72 0.52 -6.04
C ARG A 126 3.05 1.00 -4.75
N THR A 127 3.76 1.78 -3.92
CA THR A 127 3.25 2.30 -2.66
C THR A 127 2.54 3.63 -2.89
N ASP A 128 1.35 3.79 -2.31
CA ASP A 128 0.74 5.10 -2.19
C ASP A 128 1.45 5.93 -1.11
N THR A 129 2.41 6.73 -1.55
CA THR A 129 3.24 7.58 -0.69
C THR A 129 2.54 8.87 -0.26
N THR A 130 1.33 9.14 -0.74
CA THR A 130 0.60 10.39 -0.43
C THR A 130 0.10 10.45 1.01
N GLY A 131 -0.12 9.29 1.63
CA GLY A 131 -0.51 9.16 3.03
C GLY A 131 0.67 9.08 4.01
N LEU A 132 1.91 8.94 3.52
CA LEU A 132 3.12 8.81 4.34
C LEU A 132 3.65 10.19 4.78
N GLY A 133 2.81 11.00 5.41
CA GLY A 133 3.16 12.35 5.88
C GLY A 133 4.31 12.38 6.89
N ASP A 134 4.03 12.77 8.13
CA ASP A 134 5.02 12.71 9.21
C ASP A 134 5.01 11.33 9.92
N ALA A 135 4.24 10.37 9.40
CA ALA A 135 4.19 9.03 9.93
C ALA A 135 5.52 8.30 9.68
N PRO A 136 6.04 7.54 10.66
CA PRO A 136 7.26 6.78 10.47
C PRO A 136 7.09 5.72 9.39
N ILE A 137 8.14 5.50 8.61
CA ILE A 137 8.29 4.36 7.71
C ILE A 137 8.17 3.08 8.55
N SER A 138 7.38 2.13 8.05
CA SER A 138 7.14 0.89 8.78
C SER A 138 8.40 0.04 8.87
N VAL A 139 8.57 -0.65 9.98
CA VAL A 139 9.66 -1.65 10.13
C VAL A 139 9.55 -2.72 9.05
N ALA A 140 8.33 -3.07 8.63
CA ALA A 140 8.10 -3.95 7.48
C ALA A 140 8.74 -3.42 6.17
N THR A 141 8.66 -2.11 5.91
CA THR A 141 9.32 -1.49 4.76
C THR A 141 10.84 -1.58 4.90
N VAL A 142 11.39 -1.26 6.07
CA VAL A 142 12.84 -1.34 6.32
C VAL A 142 13.37 -2.76 6.10
N LEU A 143 12.70 -3.76 6.70
CA LEU A 143 13.07 -5.17 6.57
C LEU A 143 12.89 -5.69 5.14
N GLY A 144 11.79 -5.34 4.46
CA GLY A 144 11.55 -5.73 3.07
C GLY A 144 12.63 -5.19 2.12
N VAL A 145 12.99 -3.91 2.29
CA VAL A 145 14.07 -3.27 1.52
C VAL A 145 15.44 -3.88 1.86
N ALA A 146 15.70 -4.19 3.13
CA ALA A 146 16.93 -4.83 3.57
C ALA A 146 17.10 -6.21 2.90
N GLU A 147 16.08 -7.06 2.97
CA GLU A 147 16.13 -8.39 2.34
C GLU A 147 16.21 -8.29 0.80
N PHE A 148 15.39 -7.45 0.17
CA PHE A 148 15.38 -7.30 -1.29
C PHE A 148 16.70 -6.71 -1.82
N GLY A 149 17.26 -5.73 -1.11
CA GLY A 149 18.51 -5.07 -1.46
C GLY A 149 19.77 -5.82 -1.00
N ASN A 150 19.62 -6.94 -0.27
CA ASN A 150 20.70 -7.65 0.41
C ASN A 150 21.57 -6.70 1.27
N ARG A 151 20.90 -5.88 2.09
CA ARG A 151 21.46 -4.88 3.00
C ARG A 151 21.13 -5.22 4.43
N ARG A 152 21.83 -4.59 5.37
CA ARG A 152 21.42 -4.68 6.77
C ARG A 152 20.28 -3.71 7.09
N PRO A 153 19.33 -4.05 7.98
CA PRO A 153 18.20 -3.16 8.25
C PRO A 153 18.59 -1.83 8.93
N ASP A 154 19.68 -1.80 9.69
CA ASP A 154 20.27 -0.57 10.26
C ASP A 154 20.76 0.38 9.15
N GLU A 155 21.50 -0.13 8.17
CA GLU A 155 21.94 0.67 7.01
C GLU A 155 20.77 1.28 6.23
N VAL A 156 19.68 0.52 6.08
CA VAL A 156 18.45 1.01 5.42
C VAL A 156 17.77 2.09 6.26
N ALA A 157 17.72 1.91 7.59
CA ALA A 157 17.15 2.90 8.49
C ALA A 157 17.95 4.20 8.51
N ASP A 158 19.28 4.12 8.50
CA ASP A 158 20.19 5.27 8.40
C ASP A 158 19.94 6.06 7.11
N VAL A 159 19.81 5.36 5.98
CA VAL A 159 19.45 6.00 4.69
C VAL A 159 18.12 6.74 4.79
N PHE A 160 17.10 6.16 5.42
CA PHE A 160 15.83 6.88 5.61
C PHE A 160 15.99 8.10 6.52
N ALA A 161 16.75 7.99 7.60
CA ALA A 161 17.03 9.11 8.50
C ALA A 161 17.78 10.24 7.82
N GLU A 162 18.80 9.94 6.99
CA GLU A 162 19.53 10.93 6.17
C GLU A 162 18.62 11.65 5.15
N LEU A 163 17.53 10.98 4.74
CA LEU A 163 16.50 11.53 3.87
C LEU A 163 15.34 12.18 4.65
N ASP A 164 15.46 12.44 5.96
CA ASP A 164 14.37 12.99 6.77
C ASP A 164 13.07 12.16 6.67
N LEU A 165 13.20 10.84 6.49
CA LEU A 165 12.09 9.89 6.49
C LEU A 165 12.14 9.14 7.84
N PRO A 166 11.25 9.48 8.79
CA PRO A 166 11.35 8.96 10.15
C PRO A 166 11.18 7.44 10.18
N VAL A 167 11.96 6.76 11.00
CA VAL A 167 11.83 5.31 11.28
C VAL A 167 11.73 5.14 12.79
N ASP A 168 10.91 4.18 13.24
CA ASP A 168 10.88 3.78 14.65
C ASP A 168 12.10 2.89 14.97
N GLY A 169 13.21 3.54 15.36
CA GLY A 169 14.48 2.87 15.68
C GLY A 169 14.37 1.93 16.89
N ASP A 170 13.62 2.32 17.92
CA ASP A 170 13.43 1.50 19.12
C ASP A 170 12.70 0.19 18.79
N LEU A 171 11.69 0.24 17.91
CA LEU A 171 10.99 -0.94 17.43
C LEU A 171 11.90 -1.80 16.54
N LEU A 172 12.67 -1.17 15.64
CA LEU A 172 13.62 -1.89 14.78
C LEU A 172 14.66 -2.65 15.60
N ASP A 173 15.27 -2.01 16.60
CA ASP A 173 16.25 -2.62 17.51
C ASP A 173 15.66 -3.78 18.32
N GLN A 174 14.39 -3.68 18.71
CA GLN A 174 13.67 -4.78 19.36
C GLN A 174 13.48 -5.96 18.42
N VAL A 175 13.10 -5.71 17.17
CA VAL A 175 12.89 -6.76 16.15
C VAL A 175 14.20 -7.44 15.80
N GLN A 176 15.27 -6.68 15.56
CA GLN A 176 16.60 -7.23 15.29
C GLN A 176 17.08 -8.14 16.43
N ARG A 177 16.97 -7.69 17.69
CA ARG A 177 17.30 -8.53 18.85
C ARG A 177 16.49 -9.84 18.90
N ARG A 178 15.21 -9.82 18.53
CA ARG A 178 14.38 -11.04 18.45
C ARG A 178 14.84 -11.97 17.34
N LEU A 179 15.20 -11.43 16.17
CA LEU A 179 15.65 -12.21 15.01
C LEU A 179 17.04 -12.84 15.23
N ASP A 180 17.91 -12.13 15.94
CA ASP A 180 19.27 -12.58 16.27
C ASP A 180 19.32 -13.56 17.46
N SER A 181 18.25 -13.58 18.27
CA SER A 181 18.17 -14.49 19.40
C SER A 181 18.15 -15.95 18.93
N PRO A 182 19.02 -16.82 19.47
CA PRO A 182 19.04 -18.24 19.10
C PRO A 182 17.71 -18.89 19.47
N SER A 183 16.99 -19.37 18.46
CA SER A 183 15.69 -20.02 18.63
C SER A 183 15.84 -21.26 19.52
N SER A 184 15.08 -21.34 20.62
CA SER A 184 15.04 -22.53 21.51
C SER A 184 14.12 -23.64 20.99
N GLY A 185 13.70 -23.58 19.72
CA GLY A 185 12.73 -24.50 19.10
C GLY A 185 13.13 -24.95 17.69
N PRO A 186 12.61 -26.09 17.21
CA PRO A 186 13.13 -26.79 16.03
C PRO A 186 12.75 -26.20 14.64
N SER A 187 12.11 -25.02 14.52
CA SER A 187 11.62 -24.57 13.19
C SER A 187 11.51 -23.06 12.93
N THR A 188 12.14 -22.20 13.73
CA THR A 188 12.28 -20.77 13.39
C THR A 188 13.71 -20.52 12.91
N ALA A 189 13.87 -20.24 11.61
CA ALA A 189 15.15 -19.80 11.08
C ALA A 189 15.57 -18.52 11.82
N SER A 190 16.79 -18.51 12.35
CA SER A 190 17.41 -17.30 12.87
C SER A 190 17.63 -16.30 11.73
N GLY A 191 17.43 -15.02 11.99
CA GLY A 191 17.62 -13.95 11.02
C GLY A 191 16.46 -13.76 10.02
N LEU A 192 16.59 -12.68 9.25
CA LEU A 192 15.72 -12.33 8.13
C LEU A 192 16.01 -13.24 6.93
N ASN A 193 14.99 -13.57 6.15
CA ASN A 193 15.13 -14.36 4.93
C ASN A 193 14.04 -14.03 3.89
N ALA A 194 14.18 -14.57 2.68
CA ALA A 194 13.26 -14.35 1.57
C ALA A 194 11.78 -14.66 1.87
N ARG A 195 11.46 -15.58 2.80
CA ARG A 195 10.06 -15.82 3.21
C ARG A 195 9.49 -14.67 4.04
N ASP A 196 10.34 -13.94 4.75
CA ASP A 196 9.93 -12.74 5.48
C ASP A 196 9.61 -11.61 4.51
N ALA A 197 10.39 -11.42 3.44
CA ALA A 197 10.03 -10.47 2.38
C ALA A 197 8.67 -10.80 1.74
N LEU A 198 8.37 -12.08 1.52
CA LEU A 198 7.04 -12.53 1.07
C LEU A 198 5.94 -12.18 2.08
N LEU A 199 6.18 -12.38 3.38
CA LEU A 199 5.21 -12.01 4.44
C LEU A 199 4.98 -10.51 4.55
N LEU A 200 6.03 -9.71 4.34
CA LEU A 200 5.99 -8.25 4.49
C LEU A 200 5.50 -7.53 3.22
N SER A 201 5.47 -8.21 2.08
CA SER A 201 4.86 -7.70 0.85
C SER A 201 3.34 -7.81 0.94
N ALA A 202 2.62 -6.70 0.81
CA ALA A 202 1.15 -6.67 0.86
C ALA A 202 0.49 -7.52 -0.24
N TRP A 203 1.23 -7.86 -1.30
CA TRP A 203 0.76 -8.71 -2.40
C TRP A 203 1.32 -10.13 -2.36
N LEU A 204 2.14 -10.44 -1.35
CA LEU A 204 2.81 -11.73 -1.18
C LEU A 204 3.71 -12.10 -2.36
N ASP A 205 4.27 -11.11 -3.07
CA ASP A 205 5.18 -11.30 -4.21
C ASP A 205 6.65 -11.01 -3.86
N GLY A 206 6.91 -10.62 -2.62
CA GLY A 206 8.27 -10.33 -2.11
C GLY A 206 8.81 -8.97 -2.54
N CYS A 207 7.95 -8.14 -3.13
CA CYS A 207 8.23 -6.76 -3.51
C CYS A 207 7.26 -5.81 -2.81
N GLY A 208 7.54 -4.50 -2.94
CA GLY A 208 6.58 -3.47 -2.55
C GLY A 208 5.22 -3.63 -3.29
N PRO A 209 4.11 -3.15 -2.70
CA PRO A 209 4.07 -2.34 -1.48
C PRO A 209 4.25 -3.18 -0.22
N TRP A 210 5.02 -2.68 0.73
CA TRP A 210 5.27 -3.34 2.02
C TRP A 210 4.12 -3.06 3.01
N LEU A 211 3.94 -3.93 4.00
CA LEU A 211 2.94 -3.74 5.06
C LEU A 211 3.17 -2.41 5.81
N GLY A 212 2.07 -1.71 6.12
CA GLY A 212 2.10 -0.46 6.87
C GLY A 212 2.26 -0.66 8.39
N ASN A 213 2.17 0.44 9.14
CA ASN A 213 2.22 0.42 10.61
C ASN A 213 0.92 -0.07 11.27
N GLY A 214 -0.16 -0.23 10.49
CA GLY A 214 -1.44 -0.70 11.00
C GLY A 214 -1.45 -2.23 11.21
N PRO A 215 -2.55 -2.74 11.80
CA PRO A 215 -2.73 -4.17 11.98
C PRO A 215 -2.77 -4.89 10.63
N VAL A 216 -2.11 -6.04 10.57
CA VAL A 216 -2.16 -6.95 9.42
C VAL A 216 -3.55 -7.57 9.35
N GLY A 217 -4.15 -7.55 8.16
CA GLY A 217 -5.48 -8.13 7.96
C GLY A 217 -5.49 -9.65 8.04
N LEU A 218 -6.62 -10.22 8.46
CA LEU A 218 -6.87 -11.66 8.43
C LEU A 218 -6.73 -12.21 7.01
N ALA A 219 -7.20 -11.49 5.98
CA ALA A 219 -7.07 -11.91 4.59
C ALA A 219 -5.60 -12.13 4.21
N HIS A 220 -4.72 -11.21 4.63
CA HIS A 220 -3.27 -11.32 4.40
C HIS A 220 -2.68 -12.56 5.08
N VAL A 221 -3.05 -12.81 6.34
CA VAL A 221 -2.58 -13.98 7.10
C VAL A 221 -2.97 -15.29 6.42
N ILE A 222 -4.23 -15.42 5.99
CA ILE A 222 -4.72 -16.64 5.32
C ILE A 222 -4.07 -16.79 3.93
N GLY A 223 -3.98 -15.72 3.15
CA GLY A 223 -3.29 -15.74 1.85
C GLY A 223 -1.83 -16.15 1.97
N ALA A 224 -1.11 -15.59 2.95
CA ALA A 224 0.28 -15.93 3.24
C ALA A 224 0.44 -17.39 3.69
N ALA A 225 -0.47 -17.88 4.54
CA ALA A 225 -0.45 -19.26 5.03
C ALA A 225 -0.54 -20.24 3.87
N GLY A 226 -1.47 -20.05 2.93
CA GLY A 226 -1.56 -20.92 1.78
C GLY A 226 -0.40 -20.73 0.79
N TYR A 227 0.08 -19.51 0.54
CA TYR A 227 1.22 -19.26 -0.36
C TYR A 227 2.52 -19.92 0.15
N LEU A 228 2.81 -19.77 1.45
CA LEU A 228 4.00 -20.32 2.09
C LEU A 228 3.84 -21.77 2.56
N ARG A 229 2.65 -22.34 2.44
CA ARG A 229 2.26 -23.66 3.00
C ARG A 229 2.52 -23.73 4.51
N TRP A 230 2.21 -22.66 5.22
CA TRP A 230 2.29 -22.54 6.67
C TRP A 230 0.88 -22.63 7.27
N SER A 231 0.80 -22.91 8.57
CA SER A 231 -0.45 -22.69 9.30
C SER A 231 -0.65 -21.18 9.53
N PRO A 232 -1.90 -20.68 9.63
CA PRO A 232 -2.16 -19.29 9.99
C PRO A 232 -1.52 -18.90 11.32
N GLY A 233 -1.47 -19.83 12.30
CA GLY A 233 -0.75 -19.65 13.56
C GLY A 233 0.73 -19.34 13.38
N ARG A 234 1.43 -20.09 12.52
CA ARG A 234 2.85 -19.85 12.22
C ARG A 234 3.07 -18.51 11.52
N VAL A 235 2.14 -18.11 10.65
CA VAL A 235 2.21 -16.81 9.95
C VAL A 235 2.11 -15.66 10.96
N VAL A 236 1.12 -15.67 11.87
CA VAL A 236 0.97 -14.60 12.87
C VAL A 236 2.15 -14.57 13.85
N GLU A 237 2.69 -15.74 14.22
CA GLU A 237 3.89 -15.80 15.06
C GLU A 237 5.09 -15.15 14.36
N ARG A 238 5.30 -15.42 13.06
CA ARG A 238 6.41 -14.83 12.32
C ARG A 238 6.23 -13.33 12.07
N LEU A 239 5.04 -12.89 11.70
CA LEU A 239 4.73 -11.46 11.55
C LEU A 239 4.91 -10.69 12.87
N ALA A 240 4.49 -11.25 14.00
CA ALA A 240 4.72 -10.64 15.31
C ALA A 240 6.21 -10.56 15.67
N MET A 241 7.01 -11.58 15.32
CA MET A 241 8.47 -11.52 15.47
C MET A 241 9.10 -10.41 14.63
N LEU A 242 8.56 -10.15 13.43
CA LEU A 242 8.98 -9.07 12.52
C LEU A 242 8.46 -7.68 12.94
N GLY A 243 7.73 -7.58 14.04
CA GLY A 243 7.23 -6.31 14.58
C GLY A 243 5.89 -5.85 14.00
N CYS A 244 5.19 -6.69 13.23
CA CYS A 244 3.85 -6.39 12.75
C CYS A 244 2.80 -6.62 13.85
N GLU A 245 1.79 -5.75 13.90
CA GLU A 245 0.58 -6.00 14.68
C GLU A 245 -0.28 -7.04 13.96
N VAL A 246 -0.65 -8.12 14.66
CA VAL A 246 -1.30 -9.30 14.05
C VAL A 246 -2.73 -9.49 14.57
N PRO A 247 -3.64 -10.05 13.75
CA PRO A 247 -5.03 -10.24 14.16
C PRO A 247 -5.15 -11.40 15.14
N ALA A 248 -6.17 -11.33 16.02
CA ALA A 248 -6.53 -12.44 16.87
C ALA A 248 -7.21 -13.54 16.05
N LEU A 249 -6.66 -14.75 16.10
CA LEU A 249 -7.20 -15.91 15.40
C LEU A 249 -7.94 -16.85 16.36
N THR A 250 -9.03 -17.45 15.90
CA THR A 250 -9.66 -18.58 16.59
C THR A 250 -8.74 -19.80 16.55
N GLU A 251 -8.91 -20.74 17.48
CA GLU A 251 -8.09 -21.96 17.51
C GLU A 251 -8.25 -22.81 16.23
N ALA A 252 -9.47 -22.84 15.69
CA ALA A 252 -9.75 -23.50 14.41
C ALA A 252 -8.94 -22.85 13.27
N ALA A 253 -8.99 -21.52 13.14
CA ALA A 253 -8.23 -20.80 12.12
C ALA A 253 -6.71 -20.97 12.30
N ARG A 254 -6.19 -20.94 13.55
CA ARG A 254 -4.75 -21.08 13.84
C ARG A 254 -4.15 -22.38 13.29
N THR A 255 -4.91 -23.46 13.38
CA THR A 255 -4.46 -24.82 13.05
C THR A 255 -4.97 -25.30 11.69
N ALA A 256 -5.86 -24.53 11.05
CA ALA A 256 -6.41 -24.85 9.76
C ALA A 256 -5.32 -25.07 8.70
N PHE A 257 -5.50 -26.14 7.92
CA PHE A 257 -4.76 -26.32 6.69
C PHE A 257 -5.37 -25.41 5.62
N ILE A 258 -4.57 -24.49 5.07
CA ILE A 258 -5.01 -23.58 4.01
C ILE A 258 -4.62 -24.18 2.66
N ASP A 259 -5.61 -24.53 1.87
CA ASP A 259 -5.40 -25.09 0.53
C ASP A 259 -5.44 -24.00 -0.56
N GLY A 260 -5.30 -24.43 -1.82
CA GLY A 260 -5.36 -23.49 -2.96
C GLY A 260 -6.73 -22.87 -3.18
N VAL A 261 -7.80 -23.51 -2.71
CA VAL A 261 -9.18 -23.00 -2.81
C VAL A 261 -9.39 -21.89 -1.79
N ASP A 262 -8.95 -22.09 -0.54
CA ASP A 262 -8.99 -21.08 0.51
C ASP A 262 -8.26 -19.80 0.04
N CYS A 263 -7.05 -19.93 -0.53
CA CYS A 263 -6.33 -18.81 -1.12
C CYS A 263 -7.14 -18.10 -2.21
N ALA A 264 -7.71 -18.87 -3.15
CA ALA A 264 -8.41 -18.31 -4.30
C ALA A 264 -9.71 -17.60 -3.89
N ILE A 265 -10.39 -18.06 -2.83
CA ILE A 265 -11.56 -17.40 -2.27
C ILE A 265 -11.15 -16.10 -1.55
N VAL A 266 -10.08 -16.12 -0.76
CA VAL A 266 -9.57 -14.92 -0.07
C VAL A 266 -9.06 -13.88 -1.06
N ASP A 267 -8.53 -14.31 -2.21
CA ASP A 267 -8.07 -13.43 -3.31
C ASP A 267 -9.18 -12.50 -3.84
N ILE A 268 -10.46 -12.88 -3.68
CA ILE A 268 -11.61 -12.05 -4.05
C ILE A 268 -11.67 -10.76 -3.20
N LEU A 269 -11.09 -10.77 -2.00
CA LEU A 269 -11.01 -9.60 -1.12
C LEU A 269 -9.93 -8.58 -1.52
N ARG A 270 -9.31 -8.70 -2.70
CA ARG A 270 -8.42 -7.63 -3.20
C ARG A 270 -9.20 -6.36 -3.51
N ASP A 271 -8.59 -5.22 -3.19
CA ASP A 271 -9.13 -3.90 -3.57
C ASP A 271 -8.83 -3.58 -5.05
N GLY A 272 -9.48 -4.32 -5.95
CA GLY A 272 -9.24 -4.27 -7.39
C GLY A 272 -8.23 -5.32 -7.88
N PRO A 273 -8.01 -5.41 -9.22
CA PRO A 273 -7.22 -6.49 -9.82
C PRO A 273 -5.77 -6.55 -9.34
N ASP A 274 -5.19 -5.38 -9.06
CA ASP A 274 -3.81 -5.20 -8.60
C ASP A 274 -3.78 -4.56 -7.20
N GLY A 275 -4.83 -4.79 -6.38
CA GLY A 275 -4.95 -4.22 -5.04
C GLY A 275 -4.40 -5.14 -3.94
N PRO A 276 -4.05 -4.57 -2.77
CA PRO A 276 -3.77 -5.39 -1.59
C PRO A 276 -5.04 -6.11 -1.12
N LEU A 277 -4.85 -7.17 -0.33
CA LEU A 277 -5.95 -7.83 0.38
C LEU A 277 -6.53 -6.88 1.43
N VAL A 278 -7.86 -6.76 1.47
CA VAL A 278 -8.54 -5.92 2.46
C VAL A 278 -9.47 -6.74 3.36
N ASP A 279 -9.48 -6.39 4.64
CA ASP A 279 -10.39 -6.99 5.60
C ASP A 279 -11.76 -6.31 5.51
N ARG A 280 -12.72 -7.04 4.95
CA ARG A 280 -14.14 -6.65 4.91
C ARG A 280 -15.04 -7.88 4.90
N PRO A 281 -16.32 -7.73 5.25
CA PRO A 281 -17.27 -8.82 5.10
C PRO A 281 -17.38 -9.28 3.64
N PHE A 282 -17.49 -10.60 3.45
CA PHE A 282 -17.87 -11.16 2.15
C PHE A 282 -19.32 -10.80 1.84
N SER A 283 -19.58 -10.43 0.59
CA SER A 283 -20.93 -10.21 0.09
C SER A 283 -21.54 -11.50 -0.45
N ARG A 284 -22.87 -11.56 -0.49
CA ARG A 284 -23.60 -12.69 -1.11
C ARG A 284 -23.21 -12.90 -2.57
N ALA A 285 -22.94 -11.82 -3.32
CA ALA A 285 -22.53 -11.89 -4.71
C ALA A 285 -21.16 -12.59 -4.86
N GLU A 286 -20.20 -12.26 -4.01
CA GLU A 286 -18.87 -12.88 -4.02
C GLU A 286 -18.92 -14.37 -3.69
N ILE A 287 -19.75 -14.76 -2.73
CA ILE A 287 -19.97 -16.18 -2.41
C ILE A 287 -20.56 -16.93 -3.61
N LEU A 288 -21.53 -16.34 -4.32
CA LEU A 288 -22.12 -16.95 -5.51
C LEU A 288 -21.13 -17.04 -6.68
N VAL A 289 -20.31 -16.01 -6.88
CA VAL A 289 -19.22 -16.02 -7.88
C VAL A 289 -18.21 -17.11 -7.54
N ALA A 290 -17.74 -17.17 -6.29
CA ALA A 290 -16.82 -18.22 -5.83
C ALA A 290 -17.42 -19.62 -6.02
N SER A 291 -18.70 -19.81 -5.69
CA SER A 291 -19.41 -21.07 -5.89
C SER A 291 -19.44 -21.49 -7.36
N TRP A 292 -19.75 -20.56 -8.27
CA TRP A 292 -19.75 -20.85 -9.70
C TRP A 292 -18.36 -21.17 -10.23
N THR A 293 -17.35 -20.39 -9.84
CA THR A 293 -15.97 -20.52 -10.31
C THR A 293 -15.31 -21.81 -9.83
N TYR A 294 -15.44 -22.12 -8.53
CA TYR A 294 -14.72 -23.24 -7.90
C TYR A 294 -15.60 -24.49 -7.72
N ARG A 295 -16.87 -24.44 -8.16
CA ARG A 295 -17.83 -25.57 -8.13
C ARG A 295 -18.16 -26.12 -6.74
N TRP A 296 -18.00 -25.30 -5.70
CA TRP A 296 -18.42 -25.61 -4.33
C TRP A 296 -19.81 -25.04 -4.03
N THR A 297 -20.50 -25.64 -3.06
CA THR A 297 -21.80 -25.09 -2.64
C THR A 297 -21.58 -23.77 -1.87
N PRO A 298 -22.46 -22.76 -2.02
CA PRO A 298 -22.37 -21.53 -1.26
C PRO A 298 -22.31 -21.77 0.26
N ARG A 299 -23.07 -22.75 0.75
CA ARG A 299 -23.09 -23.15 2.18
C ARG A 299 -21.72 -23.61 2.66
N TRP A 300 -21.04 -24.45 1.88
CA TRP A 300 -19.69 -24.91 2.23
C TRP A 300 -18.71 -23.74 2.29
N ILE A 301 -18.76 -22.82 1.32
CA ILE A 301 -17.87 -21.65 1.28
C ILE A 301 -18.09 -20.76 2.51
N VAL A 302 -19.35 -20.51 2.87
CA VAL A 302 -19.71 -19.71 4.06
C VAL A 302 -19.23 -20.37 5.34
N ASP A 303 -19.46 -21.68 5.50
CA ASP A 303 -19.00 -22.44 6.67
C ASP A 303 -17.47 -22.40 6.77
N ARG A 304 -16.78 -22.57 5.64
CA ARG A 304 -15.32 -22.57 5.58
C ARG A 304 -14.73 -21.19 5.91
N LEU A 305 -15.29 -20.13 5.35
CA LEU A 305 -14.86 -18.76 5.64
C LEU A 305 -15.14 -18.37 7.11
N ALA A 306 -16.26 -18.81 7.68
CA ALA A 306 -16.57 -18.61 9.09
C ALA A 306 -15.60 -19.36 10.01
N GLU A 307 -15.21 -20.60 9.66
CA GLU A 307 -14.18 -21.38 10.37
C GLU A 307 -12.83 -20.63 10.41
N LEU A 308 -12.46 -20.01 9.28
CA LEU A 308 -11.25 -19.20 9.16
C LEU A 308 -11.35 -17.83 9.85
N GLY A 309 -12.54 -17.44 10.32
CA GLY A 309 -12.77 -16.22 11.09
C GLY A 309 -13.26 -15.01 10.27
N PHE A 310 -13.62 -15.19 9.00
CA PHE A 310 -14.16 -14.10 8.18
C PHE A 310 -15.62 -13.79 8.51
N ALA A 311 -15.98 -12.51 8.39
CA ALA A 311 -17.37 -12.08 8.41
C ALA A 311 -18.05 -12.47 7.08
N VAL A 312 -19.13 -13.23 7.18
CA VAL A 312 -19.85 -13.81 6.04
C VAL A 312 -21.35 -13.48 6.09
N PRO A 313 -22.06 -13.51 4.94
CA PRO A 313 -23.51 -13.40 4.92
C PRO A 313 -24.17 -14.57 5.66
N ASP A 314 -25.41 -14.36 6.11
CA ASP A 314 -26.19 -15.42 6.73
C ASP A 314 -26.36 -16.63 5.78
N ARG A 315 -26.05 -17.81 6.32
CA ARG A 315 -26.03 -19.09 5.63
C ARG A 315 -27.38 -19.42 4.99
N ASP A 316 -28.48 -19.04 5.63
CA ASP A 316 -29.83 -19.38 5.17
C ASP A 316 -30.25 -18.58 3.92
N THR A 317 -29.49 -17.54 3.56
CA THR A 317 -29.75 -16.72 2.36
C THR A 317 -29.43 -17.43 1.03
N PHE A 318 -28.89 -18.65 1.10
CA PHE A 318 -28.53 -19.49 -0.05
C PHE A 318 -29.49 -20.66 -0.29
N ASP A 319 -30.56 -20.78 0.50
CA ASP A 319 -31.55 -21.86 0.40
C ASP A 319 -32.74 -21.51 -0.54
N ARG A 320 -32.68 -20.39 -1.27
CA ARG A 320 -33.73 -19.90 -2.19
C ARG A 320 -33.24 -19.74 -3.62
#